data_AF-A0A9E0L1Y7-F1
#
_entry.id   AF-A0A9E0L1Y7-F1
#
_cell.length_a   1.000
_cell.length_b   1.000
_cell.length_c   1.000
_cell.angle_alpha   90.00
_cell.angle_beta   90.00
_cell.angle_gamma   90.00
#
_symmetry.space_group_name_H-M   'P 1'
#
loop_
_entity.id
_entity.type
_entity.pdbx_description
1 polymer ?
#
loop_
_entity_poly.entity_id
_entity_poly.type
_entity_poly.pdbx_seq_one_letter_code
_entity_poly.pdbx_strand_id
1 'polypeptide(L)'
;MMRIAVALGLALGTSACAVVSSERPLFTAADSVGAPTLRPGLWVAIEPACKFNPRSPAAAWPKCVSAVVVGPSTLMDIKRDDDPSESEPPVQTYRLAAGDPVVVQIETPPEPGAFYYGLRPMASDGQGRITNVRFWFARCEAPKPAADTAKRRRLLAGLYPVKGQEAGCLARTPAAVRNAVRLSEGWAFDGGAGEAGGTVRWIRDGDR
;
A
#
# COMPACT_ATOMS: atom_id res chain seq x y z
N MET A 1 -10.60 28.41 44.82
CA MET A 1 -9.62 27.67 44.00
C MET A 1 -10.38 26.84 42.97
N MET A 2 -10.51 27.33 41.74
CA MET A 2 -11.34 26.73 40.68
C MET A 2 -10.46 25.84 39.79
N ARG A 3 -10.73 24.53 39.80
CA ARG A 3 -10.03 23.54 38.96
C ARG A 3 -10.64 23.55 37.56
N ILE A 4 -9.98 24.21 36.61
CA ILE A 4 -10.34 24.14 35.18
C ILE A 4 -9.84 22.79 34.65
N ALA A 5 -10.76 21.87 34.42
CA ALA A 5 -10.48 20.62 33.73
C ALA A 5 -10.36 20.90 32.22
N VAL A 6 -9.14 20.87 31.71
CA VAL A 6 -8.88 20.90 30.26
C VAL A 6 -9.19 19.51 29.71
N ALA A 7 -10.39 19.36 29.13
CA ALA A 7 -10.74 18.21 28.31
C ALA A 7 -10.01 18.33 26.97
N LEU A 8 -8.79 17.78 26.91
CA LEU A 8 -8.02 17.65 25.68
C LEU A 8 -8.67 16.54 24.84
N GLY A 9 -9.54 16.94 23.91
CA GLY A 9 -10.20 16.05 22.97
C GLY A 9 -9.20 15.43 22.01
N LEU A 10 -8.85 14.15 22.22
CA LEU A 10 -8.28 13.30 21.18
C LEU A 10 -9.39 12.98 20.15
N ALA A 11 -9.64 13.92 19.23
CA ALA A 11 -10.26 13.61 17.96
C ALA A 11 -9.18 13.03 17.03
N LEU A 12 -8.80 11.77 17.27
CA LEU A 12 -8.11 10.96 16.28
C LEU A 12 -9.11 10.73 15.14
N GLY A 13 -9.16 11.69 14.22
CA GLY A 13 -9.92 11.58 12.99
C GLY A 13 -9.42 10.36 12.23
N THR A 14 -10.22 9.30 12.25
CA THR A 14 -10.04 8.10 11.45
C THR A 14 -10.27 8.48 10.00
N SER A 15 -9.29 9.15 9.37
CA SER A 15 -9.25 9.29 7.93
C SER A 15 -8.96 7.91 7.35
N ALA A 16 -9.99 7.07 7.30
CA ALA A 16 -9.96 5.82 6.58
C ALA A 16 -9.38 6.10 5.19
N CYS A 17 -8.26 5.44 4.89
CA CYS A 17 -7.50 5.68 3.68
C CYS A 17 -8.43 5.54 2.49
N ALA A 18 -8.68 6.65 1.78
CA ALA A 18 -9.52 6.64 0.59
C ALA A 18 -8.73 5.99 -0.56
N VAL A 19 -8.63 4.66 -0.55
CA VAL A 19 -7.90 3.85 -1.52
C VAL A 19 -8.86 3.46 -2.65
N VAL A 20 -8.35 3.46 -3.88
CA VAL A 20 -9.06 2.98 -5.05
C VAL A 20 -9.20 1.47 -4.99
N SER A 21 -10.41 0.97 -5.19
CA SER A 21 -10.71 -0.45 -5.35
C SER A 21 -11.59 -0.71 -6.56
N SER A 22 -11.92 -1.97 -6.80
CA SER A 22 -12.86 -2.40 -7.83
C SER A 22 -13.54 -3.70 -7.42
N GLU A 23 -14.77 -3.91 -7.87
CA GLU A 23 -15.55 -5.14 -7.60
C GLU A 23 -15.02 -6.37 -8.33
N ARG A 24 -14.11 -6.20 -9.29
CA ARG A 24 -13.40 -7.29 -9.99
C ARG A 24 -12.00 -6.80 -10.36
N PRO A 25 -11.00 -7.69 -10.42
CA PRO A 25 -9.68 -7.37 -10.98
C PRO A 25 -9.81 -6.71 -12.35
N LEU A 26 -9.20 -5.53 -12.54
CA LEU A 26 -9.25 -4.77 -13.80
C LEU A 26 -8.05 -5.06 -14.72
N PHE A 27 -6.94 -5.54 -14.17
CA PHE A 27 -5.74 -5.92 -14.92
C PHE A 27 -5.62 -7.43 -15.03
N THR A 28 -5.19 -7.87 -16.21
CA THR A 28 -5.08 -9.27 -16.63
C THR A 28 -3.64 -9.65 -16.91
N ALA A 29 -3.38 -10.93 -17.22
CA ALA A 29 -2.05 -11.38 -17.61
C ALA A 29 -1.47 -10.64 -18.84
N ALA A 30 -2.33 -10.18 -19.76
CA ALA A 30 -1.90 -9.40 -20.90
C ALA A 30 -1.29 -8.05 -20.48
N ASP A 31 -1.83 -7.43 -19.43
CA ASP A 31 -1.32 -6.16 -18.90
C ASP A 31 0.04 -6.30 -18.19
N SER A 32 0.43 -7.53 -17.82
CA SER A 32 1.72 -7.82 -17.19
C SER A 32 2.86 -7.97 -18.20
N VAL A 33 2.57 -8.06 -19.50
CA VAL A 33 3.60 -8.17 -20.54
C VAL A 33 4.49 -6.93 -20.52
N GLY A 34 5.79 -7.14 -20.32
CA GLY A 34 6.77 -6.06 -20.21
C GLY A 34 6.83 -5.37 -18.84
N ALA A 35 6.02 -5.80 -17.87
CA ALA A 35 6.16 -5.31 -16.50
C ALA A 35 7.44 -5.89 -15.87
N PRO A 36 8.21 -5.09 -15.11
CA PRO A 36 9.31 -5.62 -14.33
C PRO A 36 8.78 -6.56 -13.23
N THR A 37 9.54 -7.60 -12.87
CA THR A 37 9.14 -8.56 -11.82
C THR A 37 9.80 -8.21 -10.49
N LEU A 38 9.10 -8.38 -9.37
CA LEU A 38 9.72 -8.37 -8.06
C LEU A 38 10.64 -9.58 -7.90
N ARG A 39 11.79 -9.40 -7.24
CA ARG A 39 12.62 -10.53 -6.81
C ARG A 39 11.86 -11.33 -5.73
N PRO A 40 11.65 -12.65 -5.90
CA PRO A 40 11.04 -13.46 -4.87
C PRO A 40 11.86 -13.47 -3.57
N GLY A 41 11.19 -13.56 -2.43
CA GLY A 41 11.81 -13.63 -1.12
C GLY A 41 11.23 -12.63 -0.13
N LEU A 42 12.01 -12.29 0.90
CA LEU A 42 11.59 -11.45 2.01
C LEU A 42 11.83 -9.97 1.71
N TRP A 43 10.76 -9.18 1.78
CA TRP A 43 10.75 -7.74 1.56
C TRP A 43 10.39 -7.02 2.84
N VAL A 44 10.98 -5.83 3.04
CA VAL A 44 10.78 -5.05 4.26
C VAL A 44 10.52 -3.58 3.97
N ALA A 45 9.55 -3.02 4.71
CA ALA A 45 9.43 -1.60 4.94
C ALA A 45 9.96 -1.30 6.34
N ILE A 46 10.78 -0.26 6.48
CA ILE A 46 11.50 0.06 7.72
C ILE A 46 11.20 1.50 8.07
N GLU A 47 10.67 1.74 9.27
CA GLU A 47 10.47 3.09 9.77
C GLU A 47 11.81 3.83 9.97
N PRO A 48 11.82 5.17 9.89
CA PRO A 48 13.01 5.95 10.19
C PRO A 48 13.60 5.58 11.57
N ALA A 49 14.93 5.46 11.63
CA ALA A 49 15.69 5.09 12.83
C ALA A 49 15.45 3.67 13.41
N CYS A 50 14.60 2.85 12.78
CA CYS A 50 14.40 1.47 13.21
C CYS A 50 15.67 0.63 12.99
N LYS A 51 16.09 -0.08 14.03
CA LYS A 51 17.24 -1.01 14.00
C LYS A 51 16.75 -2.43 14.21
N PHE A 52 17.17 -3.34 13.34
CA PHE A 52 16.86 -4.77 13.47
C PHE A 52 18.01 -5.60 12.88
N ASN A 53 18.06 -6.88 13.24
CA ASN A 53 19.00 -7.82 12.66
C ASN A 53 18.34 -8.55 11.48
N PRO A 54 18.73 -8.29 10.22
CA PRO A 54 18.12 -8.95 9.06
C PRO A 54 18.43 -10.45 8.96
N ARG A 55 19.30 -10.98 9.83
CA ARG A 55 19.57 -12.42 9.93
C ARG A 55 18.67 -13.15 10.93
N SER A 56 17.99 -12.42 11.81
CA SER A 56 16.99 -13.02 12.71
C SER A 56 15.73 -13.40 11.93
N PRO A 57 14.94 -14.38 12.41
CA PRO A 57 13.62 -14.69 11.85
C PRO A 57 12.72 -13.45 11.79
N ALA A 58 11.93 -13.29 10.73
CA ALA A 58 11.12 -12.09 10.53
C ALA A 58 10.04 -11.92 11.61
N ALA A 59 9.47 -13.01 12.11
CA ALA A 59 8.48 -13.01 13.18
C ALA A 59 8.97 -12.36 14.49
N ALA A 60 10.29 -12.34 14.71
CA ALA A 60 10.93 -11.77 15.90
C ALA A 60 11.44 -10.33 15.71
N TRP A 61 11.23 -9.71 14.55
CA TRP A 61 11.66 -8.34 14.30
C TRP A 61 10.84 -7.32 15.09
N PRO A 62 11.38 -6.14 15.42
CA PRO A 62 10.61 -5.10 16.11
C PRO A 62 9.42 -4.60 15.27
N LYS A 63 8.41 -4.01 15.92
CA LYS A 63 7.19 -3.51 15.26
C LYS A 63 7.43 -2.43 14.20
N CYS A 64 8.56 -1.72 14.29
CA CYS A 64 8.96 -0.71 13.32
C CYS A 64 9.48 -1.27 11.98
N VAL A 65 9.44 -2.60 11.80
CA VAL A 65 9.69 -3.29 10.53
C VAL A 65 8.44 -4.06 10.15
N SER A 66 7.90 -3.75 8.98
CA SER A 66 6.87 -4.55 8.32
C SER A 66 7.52 -5.44 7.28
N ALA A 67 7.15 -6.72 7.26
CA ALA A 67 7.76 -7.73 6.41
C ALA A 67 6.71 -8.49 5.61
N VAL A 68 7.01 -8.77 4.35
CA VAL A 68 6.17 -9.54 3.44
C VAL A 68 7.03 -10.52 2.66
N VAL A 69 6.53 -11.75 2.47
CA VAL A 69 7.11 -12.72 1.54
C VAL A 69 6.49 -12.52 0.17
N VAL A 70 7.32 -12.27 -0.82
CA VAL A 70 6.93 -12.09 -2.22
C VAL A 70 7.25 -13.37 -2.98
N GLY A 71 6.22 -14.00 -3.54
CA GLY A 71 6.33 -15.08 -4.52
C GLY A 71 6.21 -14.56 -5.97
N PRO A 72 6.14 -15.47 -6.96
CA PRO A 72 5.96 -15.11 -8.37
C PRO A 72 4.69 -14.29 -8.64
N SER A 73 3.60 -14.56 -7.90
CA SER A 73 2.31 -13.88 -8.02
C SER A 73 1.55 -13.80 -6.69
N THR A 74 2.24 -14.05 -5.58
CA THR A 74 1.66 -14.06 -4.23
C THR A 74 2.40 -13.15 -3.28
N LEU A 75 1.67 -12.58 -2.32
CA LEU A 75 2.16 -11.81 -1.19
C LEU A 75 1.64 -12.49 0.07
N MET A 76 2.46 -12.57 1.10
CA MET A 76 2.06 -13.10 2.41
C MET A 76 2.73 -12.27 3.49
N ASP A 77 1.94 -11.66 4.36
CA ASP A 77 2.47 -10.96 5.52
C ASP A 77 3.10 -11.95 6.49
N ILE A 78 4.07 -11.48 7.28
CA ILE A 78 4.71 -12.29 8.31
C ILE A 78 3.88 -12.22 9.60
N LYS A 79 3.42 -13.38 10.07
CA LYS A 79 2.84 -13.51 11.41
C LYS A 79 3.91 -13.20 12.46
N ARG A 80 3.56 -12.37 13.43
CA ARG A 80 4.50 -11.93 14.45
C ARG A 80 4.42 -12.80 15.71
N ASP A 81 5.56 -13.06 16.33
CA ASP A 81 5.63 -13.85 17.57
C ASP A 81 4.99 -13.13 18.76
N ASP A 82 4.95 -11.79 18.72
CA ASP A 82 4.39 -10.94 19.76
C ASP A 82 2.87 -10.76 19.68
N ASP A 83 2.22 -11.37 18.68
CA ASP A 83 0.75 -11.46 18.59
C ASP A 83 0.30 -12.90 18.26
N PRO A 84 0.35 -13.82 19.24
CA PRO A 84 -0.06 -15.20 19.03
C PRO A 84 -1.56 -15.37 18.74
N SER A 85 -2.36 -14.31 18.96
CA SER A 85 -3.79 -14.30 18.67
C SER A 85 -4.10 -14.08 17.18
N GLU A 86 -3.10 -13.61 16.42
CA GLU A 86 -3.22 -13.42 14.98
C GLU A 86 -3.35 -14.77 14.25
N SER A 87 -4.38 -14.86 13.42
CA SER A 87 -4.54 -16.00 12.50
C SER A 87 -3.40 -16.02 11.48
N GLU A 88 -3.18 -17.17 10.83
CA GLU A 88 -2.22 -17.22 9.72
C GLU A 88 -2.60 -16.17 8.66
N PRO A 89 -1.65 -15.28 8.27
CA PRO A 89 -1.94 -14.25 7.29
C PRO A 89 -2.40 -14.86 5.98
N PRO A 90 -3.45 -14.32 5.34
CA PRO A 90 -3.91 -14.85 4.07
C PRO A 90 -2.85 -14.63 2.99
N VAL A 91 -2.67 -15.63 2.14
CA VAL A 91 -1.91 -15.47 0.90
C VAL A 91 -2.74 -14.64 -0.07
N GLN A 92 -2.23 -13.49 -0.47
CA GLN A 92 -2.86 -12.59 -1.41
C GLN A 92 -2.27 -12.77 -2.80
N THR A 93 -3.12 -12.80 -3.83
CA THR A 93 -2.66 -12.79 -5.22
C THR A 93 -2.37 -11.35 -5.62
N TYR A 94 -1.22 -11.11 -6.25
CA TYR A 94 -0.90 -9.82 -6.84
C TYR A 94 -0.56 -9.92 -8.31
N ARG A 95 -0.72 -8.80 -9.00
CA ARG A 95 -0.33 -8.62 -10.39
C ARG A 95 0.33 -7.27 -10.60
N LEU A 96 1.38 -7.24 -11.42
CA LEU A 96 2.01 -6.03 -11.90
C LEU A 96 1.53 -5.76 -13.31
N ALA A 97 0.96 -4.58 -13.55
CA ALA A 97 0.64 -4.10 -14.88
C ALA A 97 1.71 -3.12 -15.36
N ALA A 98 2.22 -3.35 -16.57
CA ALA A 98 3.28 -2.54 -17.17
C ALA A 98 2.83 -1.08 -17.31
N GLY A 99 3.78 -0.14 -17.21
CA GLY A 99 3.53 1.30 -17.29
C GLY A 99 4.55 2.08 -16.46
N ASP A 100 4.46 3.40 -16.53
CA ASP A 100 5.22 4.32 -15.68
C ASP A 100 4.27 5.29 -14.97
N PRO A 101 4.03 5.15 -13.67
CA PRO A 101 4.54 4.09 -12.77
C PRO A 101 3.90 2.71 -13.05
N VAL A 102 4.48 1.65 -12.46
CA VAL A 102 3.88 0.30 -12.48
C VAL A 102 2.64 0.30 -11.58
N VAL A 103 1.56 -0.34 -12.03
CA VAL A 103 0.37 -0.55 -11.19
C VAL A 103 0.47 -1.93 -10.54
N VAL A 104 0.33 -1.98 -9.22
CA VAL A 104 0.13 -3.22 -8.47
C VAL A 104 -1.35 -3.39 -8.22
N GLN A 105 -1.89 -4.53 -8.62
CA GLN A 105 -3.24 -4.98 -8.28
C GLN A 105 -3.12 -6.10 -7.26
N ILE A 106 -3.77 -5.96 -6.12
CA ILE A 106 -3.84 -7.01 -5.08
C ILE A 106 -5.29 -7.45 -4.98
N GLU A 107 -5.54 -8.75 -5.18
CA GLU A 107 -6.87 -9.35 -5.12
C GLU A 107 -7.31 -9.57 -3.67
N THR A 108 -8.61 -9.46 -3.40
CA THR A 108 -9.16 -9.43 -2.02
C THR A 108 -10.00 -10.67 -1.68
N PRO A 109 -9.40 -11.87 -1.55
CA PRO A 109 -10.19 -13.06 -1.19
C PRO A 109 -10.90 -12.88 0.17
N PRO A 110 -12.10 -13.48 0.36
CA PRO A 110 -12.80 -14.36 -0.58
C PRO A 110 -13.66 -13.62 -1.63
N GLU A 111 -13.85 -12.31 -1.48
CA GLU A 111 -14.71 -11.53 -2.37
C GLU A 111 -13.99 -11.20 -3.70
N PRO A 112 -14.67 -11.28 -4.85
CA PRO A 112 -14.09 -10.76 -6.07
C PRO A 112 -13.87 -9.26 -5.89
N GLY A 113 -12.62 -8.83 -6.02
CA GLY A 113 -12.25 -7.45 -5.82
C GLY A 113 -10.75 -7.25 -5.90
N ALA A 114 -10.33 -5.99 -5.97
CA ALA A 114 -8.93 -5.63 -5.91
C ALA A 114 -8.69 -4.23 -5.35
N PHE A 115 -7.54 -4.07 -4.69
CA PHE A 115 -6.96 -2.76 -4.35
C PHE A 115 -5.77 -2.45 -5.27
N TYR A 116 -5.49 -1.16 -5.40
CA TYR A 116 -4.48 -0.67 -6.34
C TYR A 116 -3.41 0.18 -5.66
N TYR A 117 -2.17 -0.04 -6.08
CA TYR A 117 -1.00 0.69 -5.64
C TYR A 117 -0.17 1.12 -6.83
N GLY A 118 0.60 2.19 -6.65
CA GLY A 118 1.70 2.54 -7.52
C GLY A 118 3.01 1.96 -7.03
N LEU A 119 3.88 1.64 -7.98
CA LEU A 119 5.21 1.14 -7.73
C LEU A 119 6.20 1.80 -8.69
N ARG A 120 7.27 2.35 -8.14
CA ARG A 120 8.44 2.84 -8.89
C ARG A 120 9.68 2.02 -8.50
N PRO A 121 10.27 1.26 -9.43
CA PRO A 121 11.53 0.58 -9.18
C PRO A 121 12.65 1.58 -8.89
N MET A 122 13.43 1.31 -7.85
CA MET A 122 14.59 2.10 -7.42
C MET A 122 15.90 1.35 -7.62
N ALA A 123 15.87 0.01 -7.58
CA ALA A 123 17.00 -0.85 -7.89
C ALA A 123 16.53 -2.21 -8.39
N SER A 124 17.38 -2.88 -9.18
CA SER A 124 17.20 -4.24 -9.65
C SER A 124 18.45 -5.08 -9.44
N ASP A 125 18.31 -6.41 -9.44
CA ASP A 125 19.44 -7.34 -9.47
C ASP A 125 19.98 -7.56 -10.89
N GLY A 126 21.03 -8.39 -11.02
CA GLY A 126 21.64 -8.71 -12.31
C GLY A 126 20.74 -9.48 -13.30
N GLN A 127 19.57 -9.95 -12.86
CA GLN A 127 18.56 -10.58 -13.72
C GLN A 127 17.43 -9.60 -14.10
N GLY A 128 17.55 -8.33 -13.70
CA GLY A 128 16.54 -7.30 -13.96
C GLY A 128 15.33 -7.36 -13.02
N ARG A 129 15.36 -8.20 -11.97
CA ARG A 129 14.28 -8.27 -10.99
C ARG A 129 14.42 -7.14 -9.99
N ILE A 130 13.31 -6.50 -9.65
CA ILE A 130 13.31 -5.36 -8.73
C ILE A 130 13.71 -5.82 -7.33
N THR A 131 14.57 -5.05 -6.65
CA THR A 131 15.02 -5.30 -5.27
C THR A 131 14.81 -4.11 -4.33
N ASN A 132 14.45 -2.94 -4.86
CA ASN A 132 14.09 -1.76 -4.08
C ASN A 132 13.01 -0.99 -4.83
N VAL A 133 11.96 -0.57 -4.13
CA VAL A 133 10.83 0.18 -4.70
C VAL A 133 10.41 1.33 -3.81
N ARG A 134 9.92 2.39 -4.44
CA ARG A 134 8.91 3.25 -3.83
C ARG A 134 7.53 2.66 -4.14
N PHE A 135 6.67 2.60 -3.13
CA PHE A 135 5.29 2.14 -3.28
C PHE A 135 4.34 3.13 -2.62
N TRP A 136 3.11 3.21 -3.11
CA TRP A 136 2.08 4.10 -2.54
C TRP A 136 0.68 3.64 -2.91
N PHE A 137 -0.31 4.00 -2.10
CA PHE A 137 -1.71 3.72 -2.41
C PHE A 137 -2.20 4.53 -3.61
N ALA A 138 -3.01 3.92 -4.49
CA ALA A 138 -3.85 4.69 -5.39
C ALA A 138 -4.93 5.38 -4.55
N ARG A 139 -4.88 6.71 -4.44
CA ARG A 139 -5.84 7.49 -3.66
C ARG A 139 -7.02 7.89 -4.52
N CYS A 140 -8.18 7.99 -3.88
CA CYS A 140 -9.43 8.44 -4.48
C CYS A 140 -9.45 9.94 -4.77
N GLU A 141 -8.67 10.71 -4.02
CA GLU A 141 -8.66 12.17 -4.04
C GLU A 141 -7.31 12.70 -3.55
N ALA A 142 -7.05 13.98 -3.85
CA ALA A 142 -5.89 14.69 -3.31
C ALA A 142 -5.96 14.78 -1.78
N PRO A 143 -4.82 14.72 -1.06
CA PRO A 143 -4.79 14.99 0.36
C PRO A 143 -5.40 16.37 0.66
N LYS A 144 -6.22 16.47 1.70
CA LYS A 144 -6.72 17.76 2.18
C LYS A 144 -5.58 18.47 2.94
N PRO A 145 -5.36 19.77 2.72
CA PRO A 145 -4.59 20.57 3.66
C PRO A 145 -5.27 20.52 5.03
N ALA A 146 -4.47 20.47 6.11
CA ALA A 146 -4.99 20.35 7.48
C ALA A 146 -6.01 21.45 7.88
N ALA A 147 -6.00 22.59 7.19
CA ALA A 147 -6.85 23.75 7.47
C ALA A 147 -8.20 23.77 6.72
N ASP A 148 -8.46 22.87 5.76
CA ASP A 148 -9.66 22.93 4.89
C ASP A 148 -10.58 21.71 5.11
N THR A 149 -11.33 21.73 6.22
CA THR A 149 -12.32 20.69 6.55
C THR A 149 -13.64 20.88 5.80
N ALA A 150 -13.90 22.06 5.23
CA ALA A 150 -15.22 22.45 4.73
C ALA A 150 -15.49 22.07 3.27
N LYS A 151 -14.47 21.77 2.45
CA LYS A 151 -14.71 21.41 1.04
C LYS A 151 -15.15 19.96 0.85
N ARG A 152 -16.18 19.80 0.01
CA ARG A 152 -16.66 18.49 -0.48
C ARG A 152 -15.49 17.75 -1.15
N ARG A 153 -15.37 16.47 -0.80
CA ARG A 153 -14.45 15.51 -1.42
C ARG A 153 -14.67 15.48 -2.94
N ARG A 154 -13.62 15.71 -3.71
CA ARG A 154 -13.67 15.62 -5.17
C ARG A 154 -12.84 14.43 -5.61
N LEU A 155 -13.54 13.37 -6.02
CA LEU A 155 -12.90 12.17 -6.56
C LEU A 155 -12.13 12.50 -7.83
N LEU A 156 -11.04 11.76 -8.05
CA LEU A 156 -10.30 11.82 -9.31
C LEU A 156 -11.17 11.33 -10.47
N ALA A 157 -10.85 11.80 -11.68
CA ALA A 157 -11.60 11.48 -12.89
C ALA A 157 -11.67 9.95 -13.11
N GLY A 158 -12.88 9.46 -13.38
CA GLY A 158 -13.16 8.04 -13.62
C GLY A 158 -13.40 7.19 -12.36
N LEU A 159 -13.36 7.80 -11.16
CA LEU A 159 -13.66 7.14 -9.90
C LEU A 159 -15.07 7.46 -9.39
N TYR A 160 -15.67 6.52 -8.67
CA TYR A 160 -17.04 6.61 -8.16
C TYR A 160 -17.07 6.37 -6.64
N PRO A 161 -17.97 7.01 -5.89
CA PRO A 161 -18.09 6.73 -4.46
C PRO A 161 -18.62 5.31 -4.23
N VAL A 162 -18.16 4.66 -3.17
CA VAL A 162 -18.78 3.41 -2.68
C VAL A 162 -20.04 3.78 -1.90
N LYS A 163 -21.19 3.24 -2.30
CA LYS A 163 -22.46 3.54 -1.62
C LYS A 163 -22.42 3.02 -0.18
N GLY A 164 -22.69 3.88 0.79
CA GLY A 164 -22.75 3.51 2.22
C GLY A 164 -21.39 3.40 2.91
N GLN A 165 -20.29 3.77 2.25
CA GLN A 165 -18.98 3.91 2.89
C GLN A 165 -18.55 5.37 2.91
N GLU A 166 -18.03 5.81 4.06
CA GLU A 166 -17.53 7.19 4.22
C GLU A 166 -16.18 7.42 3.54
N ALA A 167 -15.44 6.34 3.24
CA ALA A 167 -14.13 6.36 2.62
C ALA A 167 -13.97 5.28 1.55
N GLY A 168 -13.10 5.53 0.58
CA GLY A 168 -12.86 4.64 -0.57
C GLY A 168 -13.64 5.07 -1.82
N CYS A 169 -13.28 4.45 -2.95
CA CYS A 169 -13.89 4.71 -4.25
C CYS A 169 -13.64 3.54 -5.19
N LEU A 170 -14.54 3.39 -6.18
CA LEU A 170 -14.47 2.35 -7.18
C LEU A 170 -13.89 2.89 -8.50
N ALA A 171 -12.97 2.13 -9.09
CA ALA A 171 -12.63 2.20 -10.50
C ALA A 171 -13.40 1.14 -11.28
N ARG A 172 -13.83 1.50 -12.50
CA ARG A 172 -14.45 0.56 -13.45
C ARG A 172 -13.58 0.25 -14.66
N THR A 173 -12.47 0.98 -14.81
CA THR A 173 -11.58 0.85 -15.97
C THR A 173 -10.11 0.90 -15.53
N PRO A 174 -9.21 0.18 -16.22
CA PRO A 174 -7.76 0.28 -15.99
C PRO A 174 -7.24 1.71 -16.09
N ALA A 175 -7.80 2.53 -17.01
CA ALA A 175 -7.39 3.91 -17.22
C ALA A 175 -7.63 4.79 -15.98
N ALA A 176 -8.76 4.61 -15.28
CA ALA A 176 -9.05 5.33 -14.04
C ALA A 176 -8.02 4.99 -12.94
N VAL A 177 -7.67 3.70 -12.80
CA VAL A 177 -6.64 3.25 -11.85
C VAL A 177 -5.28 3.86 -12.19
N ARG A 178 -4.83 3.75 -13.45
CA ARG A 178 -3.54 4.32 -13.89
C ARG A 178 -3.46 5.82 -13.60
N ASN A 179 -4.53 6.57 -13.87
CA ASN A 179 -4.57 7.99 -13.57
C ASN A 179 -4.49 8.26 -12.06
N ALA A 180 -5.23 7.51 -11.24
CA ALA A 180 -5.20 7.65 -9.79
C ALA A 180 -3.81 7.33 -9.22
N VAL A 181 -3.19 6.23 -9.65
CA VAL A 181 -1.84 5.83 -9.25
C VAL A 181 -0.83 6.94 -9.58
N ARG A 182 -0.85 7.46 -10.81
CA ARG A 182 0.08 8.51 -11.27
C ARG A 182 -0.06 9.80 -10.46
N LEU A 183 -1.29 10.26 -10.21
CA LEU A 183 -1.52 11.48 -9.42
C LEU A 183 -1.15 11.28 -7.95
N SER A 184 -1.42 10.09 -7.40
CA SER A 184 -1.11 9.76 -6.01
C SER A 184 0.37 9.73 -5.69
N GLU A 185 1.20 9.48 -6.70
CA GLU A 185 2.65 9.48 -6.52
C GLU A 185 3.18 10.83 -6.03
N GLY A 186 2.69 11.92 -6.62
CA GLY A 186 3.13 13.27 -6.25
C GLY A 186 2.76 13.67 -4.82
N TRP A 187 1.80 12.97 -4.21
CA TRP A 187 1.33 13.19 -2.84
C TRP A 187 1.95 12.22 -1.84
N ALA A 188 2.49 11.10 -2.32
CA ALA A 188 2.96 10.03 -1.46
C ALA A 188 4.30 10.34 -0.78
N PHE A 189 5.04 11.31 -1.32
CA PHE A 189 6.42 11.63 -0.93
C PHE A 189 6.66 13.15 -0.83
N ASP A 190 5.61 13.92 -0.49
CA ASP A 190 5.67 15.39 -0.40
C ASP A 190 6.13 15.93 0.96
N GLY A 191 6.46 15.07 1.93
CA GLY A 191 6.87 15.48 3.28
C GLY A 191 5.72 15.85 4.22
N GLY A 192 4.46 15.74 3.78
CA GLY A 192 3.29 16.14 4.55
C GLY A 192 2.81 15.09 5.57
N ALA A 193 1.95 15.51 6.50
CA ALA A 193 1.33 14.64 7.53
C ALA A 193 0.37 13.55 6.98
N GLY A 194 0.39 13.31 5.67
CA GLY A 194 -0.45 12.33 4.96
C GLY A 194 0.33 11.48 3.96
N GLU A 195 1.66 11.38 4.12
CA GLU A 195 2.52 10.48 3.35
C GLU A 195 1.96 9.05 3.41
N ALA A 196 1.44 8.61 2.27
CA ALA A 196 0.89 7.27 2.09
C ALA A 196 1.83 6.39 1.26
N GLY A 197 3.05 6.89 1.00
CA GLY A 197 4.10 6.16 0.32
C GLY A 197 5.13 5.61 1.28
N GLY A 198 5.87 4.61 0.84
CA GLY A 198 7.02 4.09 1.56
C GLY A 198 8.08 3.57 0.61
N THR A 199 9.21 3.16 1.19
CA THR A 199 10.25 2.41 0.47
C THR A 199 10.26 0.99 1.00
N VAL A 200 10.17 0.01 0.09
CA VAL A 200 10.31 -1.41 0.42
C VAL A 200 11.53 -1.97 -0.29
N ARG A 201 12.29 -2.82 0.38
CA ARG A 201 13.46 -3.48 -0.20
C ARG A 201 13.48 -4.97 0.08
N TRP A 202 14.01 -5.72 -0.88
CA TRP A 202 14.33 -7.13 -0.74
C TRP A 202 15.54 -7.32 0.17
N ILE A 203 15.51 -8.33 1.05
CA ILE A 203 16.57 -8.60 2.03
C ILE A 203 17.25 -9.96 1.81
N ARG A 204 16.45 -11.02 1.59
CA ARG A 204 16.96 -12.40 1.50
C ARG A 204 15.95 -13.33 0.82
N ASP A 205 16.43 -14.50 0.39
CA ASP A 205 15.58 -15.53 -0.19
C ASP A 205 14.78 -16.22 0.95
N GLY A 206 13.46 -16.00 0.97
CA GLY A 206 12.52 -16.57 1.95
C GLY A 206 12.66 -16.04 3.39
N ASP A 207 11.77 -16.50 4.26
CA ASP A 207 11.91 -16.33 5.70
C ASP A 207 12.55 -17.62 6.26
N ARG A 208 13.82 -17.53 6.65
CA ARG A 208 14.56 -18.60 7.34
C ARG A 208 14.87 -18.19 8.77
#